data_AF-A0A963Z6Y1-F1
#
_entry.id   AF-A0A963Z6Y1-F1
#
_cell.length_a   1.000
_cell.length_b   1.000
_cell.length_c   1.000
_cell.angle_alpha   90.00
_cell.angle_beta   90.00
_cell.angle_gamma   90.00
#
_symmetry.space_group_name_H-M   'P 1'
#
loop_
_entity.id
_entity.type
_entity.pdbx_description
1 polymer ?
#
loop_
_entity_poly.entity_id
_entity_poly.type
_entity_poly.pdbx_seq_one_letter_code
_entity_poly.pdbx_strand_id
1 'polypeptide(L)'
;MPSINWNGGSGDWSDAENWTPQQVPGSTDSATISGSSVSDVLVGASDSVTVGSLLLDDAAGVVEVDGAFSASEVNLTSGQMIDDGTIANATIIENGGSLDFGIGLLDADTIEGVLTIGDGDTVVVQGGITVENADGTPGTIALTGADAMLEVTDSETID
;
A
#
# COMPACT_ATOMS: atom_id res chain seq x y z
N MET A 1 14.04 13.10 -5.18
CA MET A 1 12.72 12.80 -5.75
C MET A 1 11.84 14.02 -5.46
N PRO A 2 11.13 14.59 -6.46
CA PRO A 2 10.14 15.63 -6.21
C PRO A 2 9.05 15.08 -5.28
N SER A 3 8.65 15.86 -4.28
CA SER A 3 7.51 15.53 -3.43
C SER A 3 6.26 16.14 -4.06
N ILE A 4 5.25 15.30 -4.29
CA ILE A 4 3.96 15.72 -4.83
C ILE A 4 2.92 15.41 -3.76
N ASN A 5 2.27 16.45 -3.26
CA ASN A 5 1.42 16.35 -2.09
C ASN A 5 -0.03 16.25 -2.53
N TRP A 6 -0.74 15.28 -1.98
CA TRP A 6 -2.18 15.20 -2.13
C TRP A 6 -2.80 16.45 -1.50
N ASN A 7 -3.62 17.16 -2.26
CA ASN A 7 -4.29 18.37 -1.79
C ASN A 7 -5.82 18.18 -1.66
N GLY A 8 -6.30 16.96 -1.90
CA GLY A 8 -7.71 16.61 -1.88
C GLY A 8 -8.45 17.00 -3.17
N GLY A 9 -9.65 16.44 -3.34
CA GLY A 9 -10.51 16.74 -4.48
C GLY A 9 -11.48 15.61 -4.78
N SER A 10 -11.41 15.05 -5.99
CA SER A 10 -12.32 13.99 -6.46
C SER A 10 -12.11 12.64 -5.76
N GLY A 11 -10.95 12.44 -5.11
CA GLY A 11 -10.55 11.16 -4.50
C GLY A 11 -9.74 10.27 -5.45
N ASP A 12 -9.81 10.52 -6.76
CA ASP A 12 -9.13 9.72 -7.78
C ASP A 12 -7.61 10.02 -7.82
N TRP A 13 -6.77 9.00 -7.59
CA TRP A 13 -5.31 9.11 -7.66
C TRP A 13 -4.85 9.68 -9.01
N SER A 14 -5.52 9.28 -10.09
CA SER A 14 -5.14 9.58 -11.47
C SER A 14 -5.52 10.99 -11.92
N ASP A 15 -6.24 11.75 -11.08
CA ASP A 15 -6.62 13.14 -11.34
C ASP A 15 -5.53 14.11 -10.85
N ALA A 16 -4.85 14.76 -11.79
CA ALA A 16 -3.80 15.74 -11.49
C ALA A 16 -4.29 16.93 -10.65
N GLU A 17 -5.60 17.22 -10.62
CA GLU A 17 -6.18 18.28 -9.79
C GLU A 17 -6.06 17.98 -8.29
N ASN A 18 -5.97 16.70 -7.92
CA ASN A 18 -5.84 16.23 -6.52
C ASN A 18 -4.41 16.30 -5.97
N TRP A 19 -3.47 16.83 -6.74
CA TRP A 19 -2.06 16.89 -6.40
C TRP A 19 -1.50 18.33 -6.44
N THR A 20 -0.50 18.59 -5.61
CA THR A 20 0.28 19.84 -5.60
C THR A 20 1.79 19.56 -5.71
N PRO A 21 2.47 20.05 -6.77
CA PRO A 21 1.91 20.77 -7.92
C PRO A 21 0.92 19.90 -8.72
N GLN A 22 0.10 20.53 -9.57
CA GLN A 22 -0.97 19.87 -10.35
C GLN A 22 -0.40 18.88 -11.38
N GLN A 23 -0.02 17.70 -10.92
CA GLN A 23 0.54 16.60 -11.69
C GLN A 23 0.36 15.29 -10.91
N VAL A 24 0.06 14.20 -11.61
CA VAL A 24 0.03 12.85 -11.00
C VAL A 24 1.47 12.41 -10.70
N PRO A 25 1.76 11.88 -9.50
CA PRO A 25 3.08 11.33 -9.19
C PRO A 25 3.47 10.19 -10.12
N GLY A 26 4.70 10.23 -10.64
CA GLY A 26 5.31 9.16 -11.43
C GLY A 26 6.41 8.41 -10.68
N SER A 27 7.06 7.47 -11.36
CA SER A 27 8.03 6.52 -10.79
C SER A 27 9.28 7.13 -10.16
N THR A 28 9.51 8.44 -10.34
CA THR A 28 10.64 9.16 -9.73
C THR A 28 10.21 10.14 -8.63
N ASP A 29 8.91 10.21 -8.37
CA ASP A 29 8.30 11.14 -7.43
C ASP A 29 7.94 10.44 -6.13
N SER A 30 7.95 11.20 -5.04
CA SER A 30 7.40 10.79 -3.75
C SER A 30 5.99 11.36 -3.64
N ALA A 31 5.00 10.49 -3.56
CA ALA A 31 3.63 10.86 -3.23
C ALA A 31 3.52 11.05 -1.71
N THR A 32 2.90 12.14 -1.28
CA THR A 32 2.69 12.43 0.15
C THR A 32 1.24 12.77 0.40
N ILE A 33 0.60 12.02 1.28
CA ILE A 33 -0.76 12.25 1.73
C ILE A 33 -0.68 12.66 3.19
N SER A 34 -0.93 13.94 3.47
CA SER A 34 -0.80 14.51 4.81
C SER A 34 -1.84 15.60 5.04
N GLY A 35 -2.46 15.61 6.23
CA GLY A 35 -3.35 16.68 6.70
C GLY A 35 -4.84 16.32 6.72
N SER A 36 -5.57 16.79 7.73
CA SER A 36 -6.88 16.28 8.18
C SER A 36 -8.12 16.61 7.33
N SER A 37 -7.99 16.93 6.04
CA SER A 37 -9.11 17.30 5.16
C SER A 37 -9.15 16.51 3.86
N VAL A 38 -8.53 15.34 3.87
CA VAL A 38 -8.34 14.49 2.71
C VAL A 38 -9.56 13.58 2.56
N SER A 39 -10.21 13.63 1.39
CA SER A 39 -11.10 12.57 0.93
C SER A 39 -10.28 11.30 0.70
N ASP A 40 -10.89 10.12 0.90
CA ASP A 40 -10.29 8.82 0.55
C ASP A 40 -9.61 8.89 -0.83
N VAL A 41 -8.39 8.36 -0.91
CA VAL A 41 -7.59 8.30 -2.13
C VAL A 41 -7.81 6.95 -2.78
N LEU A 42 -8.31 6.94 -4.01
CA LEU A 42 -8.65 5.73 -4.74
C LEU A 42 -7.70 5.54 -5.93
N VAL A 43 -7.01 4.41 -5.97
CA VAL A 43 -6.41 3.85 -7.19
C VAL A 43 -7.43 2.91 -7.80
N GLY A 44 -8.18 3.38 -8.80
CA GLY A 44 -9.35 2.65 -9.30
C GLY A 44 -8.99 1.34 -10.00
N ALA A 45 -9.95 0.41 -10.11
CA ALA A 45 -9.74 -0.94 -10.69
C ALA A 45 -9.15 -0.98 -12.11
N SER A 46 -9.26 0.10 -12.88
CA SER A 46 -8.68 0.23 -14.22
C SER A 46 -7.35 0.98 -14.27
N ASP A 47 -6.86 1.44 -13.12
CA ASP A 47 -5.65 2.23 -12.98
C ASP A 47 -4.43 1.33 -12.81
N SER A 48 -3.30 1.83 -13.31
CA SER A 48 -1.98 1.25 -13.09
C SER A 48 -1.03 2.38 -12.74
N VAL A 49 -0.73 2.49 -11.46
CA VAL A 49 0.05 3.56 -10.84
C VAL A 49 1.45 3.06 -10.53
N THR A 50 2.45 3.87 -10.85
CA THR A 50 3.83 3.62 -10.42
C THR A 50 4.41 4.91 -9.87
N VAL A 51 4.85 4.88 -8.62
CA VAL A 51 5.52 5.98 -7.94
C VAL A 51 6.90 5.59 -7.44
N GLY A 52 7.73 6.57 -7.10
CA GLY A 52 8.99 6.29 -6.41
C GLY A 52 8.72 5.79 -5.00
N SER A 53 7.92 6.53 -4.24
CA SER A 53 7.52 6.18 -2.88
C SER A 53 6.16 6.78 -2.51
N LEU A 54 5.52 6.21 -1.49
CA LEU A 54 4.33 6.76 -0.83
C LEU A 54 4.60 7.00 0.66
N LEU A 55 4.26 8.19 1.14
CA LEU A 55 4.12 8.50 2.56
C LEU A 55 2.65 8.80 2.86
N LEU A 56 2.05 8.01 3.75
CA LEU A 56 0.74 8.28 4.33
C LEU A 56 0.92 8.76 5.79
N ASP A 57 0.71 10.05 6.01
CA ASP A 57 0.85 10.74 7.29
C ASP A 57 -0.40 11.56 7.63
N ASP A 58 -1.56 10.93 7.47
CA ASP A 58 -2.85 11.49 7.90
C ASP A 58 -3.67 10.42 8.63
N ALA A 59 -4.04 10.69 9.89
CA ALA A 59 -4.81 9.75 10.71
C ALA A 59 -6.22 9.47 10.21
N ALA A 60 -6.78 10.37 9.39
CA ALA A 60 -8.05 10.15 8.71
C ALA A 60 -7.88 9.69 7.26
N GLY A 61 -6.64 9.63 6.76
CA GLY A 61 -6.35 9.27 5.38
C GLY A 61 -6.57 7.78 5.14
N VAL A 62 -7.32 7.48 4.10
CA VAL A 62 -7.49 6.13 3.55
C VAL A 62 -6.96 6.13 2.12
N VAL A 63 -6.13 5.14 1.79
CA VAL A 63 -5.71 4.86 0.41
C VAL A 63 -6.28 3.49 0.04
N GLU A 64 -7.25 3.47 -0.88
CA GLU A 64 -7.86 2.25 -1.40
C GLU A 64 -7.23 1.90 -2.75
N VAL A 65 -6.73 0.67 -2.86
CA VAL A 65 -6.13 0.15 -4.09
C VAL A 65 -7.04 -0.92 -4.66
N ASP A 66 -7.87 -0.53 -5.64
CA ASP A 66 -8.66 -1.48 -6.45
C ASP A 66 -7.88 -1.93 -7.70
N GLY A 67 -6.98 -1.08 -8.18
CA GLY A 67 -6.17 -1.29 -9.38
C GLY A 67 -4.79 -1.87 -9.08
N ALA A 68 -3.79 -1.47 -9.85
CA ALA A 68 -2.39 -1.82 -9.61
C ALA A 68 -1.60 -0.61 -9.09
N PHE A 69 -0.89 -0.80 -7.98
CA PHE A 69 -0.04 0.21 -7.35
C PHE A 69 1.38 -0.35 -7.15
N SER A 70 2.38 0.34 -7.70
CA SER A 70 3.78 -0.02 -7.48
C SER A 70 4.58 1.16 -6.94
N ALA A 71 5.40 0.89 -5.93
CA ALA A 71 6.31 1.84 -5.31
C ALA A 71 7.56 1.09 -4.83
N SER A 72 8.69 1.77 -4.63
CA SER A 72 9.84 1.13 -3.95
C SER A 72 9.68 1.11 -2.43
N GLU A 73 8.93 2.06 -1.88
CA GLU A 73 8.66 2.19 -0.46
C GLU A 73 7.24 2.74 -0.25
N VAL A 74 6.52 2.14 0.69
CA VAL A 74 5.23 2.62 1.21
C VAL A 74 5.37 2.75 2.72
N ASN A 75 5.39 3.98 3.22
CA ASN A 75 5.53 4.26 4.63
C ASN A 75 4.21 4.78 5.20
N LEU A 76 3.57 3.97 6.05
CA LEU A 76 2.31 4.26 6.71
C LEU A 76 2.62 4.77 8.12
N THR A 77 2.91 6.06 8.25
CA THR A 77 3.17 6.68 9.57
C THR A 77 1.87 6.92 10.34
N SER A 78 0.76 7.02 9.62
CA SER A 78 -0.59 7.16 10.15
C SER A 78 -1.60 6.74 9.07
N GLY A 79 -2.89 6.63 9.41
CA GLY A 79 -3.94 6.31 8.44
C GLY A 79 -3.98 4.84 8.05
N GLN A 80 -4.72 4.53 6.99
CA GLN A 80 -4.94 3.17 6.51
C GLN A 80 -4.69 3.08 4.99
N MET A 81 -4.02 2.01 4.57
CA MET A 81 -4.01 1.57 3.19
C MET A 81 -4.80 0.27 3.10
N ILE A 82 -5.73 0.17 2.14
CA ILE A 82 -6.56 -1.00 1.89
C ILE A 82 -6.19 -1.54 0.52
N ASP A 83 -5.76 -2.79 0.45
CA ASP A 83 -5.48 -3.48 -0.80
C ASP A 83 -6.62 -4.45 -1.17
N ASP A 84 -7.33 -4.09 -2.24
CA ASP A 84 -8.34 -4.90 -2.92
C ASP A 84 -7.90 -5.25 -4.37
N GLY A 85 -6.68 -4.88 -4.73
CA GLY A 85 -6.13 -4.95 -6.07
C GLY A 85 -4.75 -5.59 -6.07
N THR A 86 -3.72 -4.82 -6.42
CA THR A 86 -2.33 -5.29 -6.39
C THR A 86 -1.41 -4.20 -5.89
N ILE A 87 -0.63 -4.52 -4.86
CA ILE A 87 0.60 -3.80 -4.52
C ILE A 87 1.79 -4.59 -5.07
N ALA A 88 2.80 -3.88 -5.61
CA ALA A 88 3.95 -4.55 -6.22
C ALA A 88 5.27 -3.83 -6.01
N ASN A 89 6.33 -4.63 -5.80
CA ASN A 89 7.73 -4.21 -5.66
C ASN A 89 8.01 -3.23 -4.51
N ALA A 90 7.13 -3.18 -3.51
CA ALA A 90 7.17 -2.24 -2.40
C ALA A 90 7.78 -2.86 -1.15
N THR A 91 8.60 -2.08 -0.45
CA THR A 91 8.80 -2.26 0.99
C THR A 91 7.73 -1.48 1.73
N ILE A 92 6.79 -2.18 2.38
CA ILE A 92 5.69 -1.60 3.14
C ILE A 92 6.05 -1.57 4.62
N ILE A 93 5.94 -0.38 5.23
CA ILE A 93 6.35 -0.12 6.60
C ILE A 93 5.17 0.47 7.40
N GLU A 94 4.67 -0.29 8.37
CA GLU A 94 3.58 0.13 9.25
C GLU A 94 4.10 0.92 10.48
N ASN A 95 4.53 2.16 10.25
CA ASN A 95 5.12 3.06 11.26
C ASN A 95 4.07 3.85 12.09
N GLY A 96 2.89 3.29 12.32
CA GLY A 96 1.79 3.92 13.06
C GLY A 96 0.48 4.00 12.29
N GLY A 97 0.51 3.83 10.97
CA GLY A 97 -0.63 3.46 10.16
C GLY A 97 -0.80 1.94 10.05
N SER A 98 -1.73 1.50 9.20
CA SER A 98 -2.01 0.07 8.98
C SER A 98 -2.22 -0.26 7.50
N LEU A 99 -1.75 -1.43 7.09
CA LEU A 99 -2.15 -2.10 5.87
C LEU A 99 -3.29 -3.07 6.18
N ASP A 100 -4.36 -3.01 5.39
CA ASP A 100 -5.53 -3.88 5.49
C ASP A 100 -5.83 -4.48 4.12
N PHE A 101 -6.60 -5.57 4.09
CA PHE A 101 -6.88 -6.32 2.87
C PHE A 101 -8.35 -6.67 2.79
N GLY A 102 -8.96 -6.58 1.60
CA GLY A 102 -10.17 -7.34 1.32
C GLY A 102 -9.82 -8.59 0.52
N ILE A 103 -9.40 -8.38 -0.74
CA ILE A 103 -8.91 -9.45 -1.65
C ILE A 103 -7.56 -9.11 -2.31
N GLY A 104 -6.66 -8.45 -1.57
CA GLY A 104 -5.40 -7.92 -2.10
C GLY A 104 -4.40 -8.96 -2.61
N LEU A 105 -3.51 -8.48 -3.49
CA LEU A 105 -2.40 -9.24 -4.06
C LEU A 105 -1.10 -8.49 -3.80
N LEU A 106 -0.13 -9.20 -3.21
CA LEU A 106 1.25 -8.72 -3.04
C LEU A 106 2.14 -9.36 -4.11
N ASP A 107 2.80 -8.56 -4.93
CA ASP A 107 3.68 -8.97 -6.03
C ASP A 107 5.13 -8.53 -5.80
N ALA A 108 5.96 -9.46 -5.32
CA ALA A 108 7.37 -9.24 -5.00
C ALA A 108 7.61 -8.12 -3.96
N ASP A 109 6.74 -8.07 -2.95
CA ASP A 109 6.79 -7.07 -1.88
C ASP A 109 7.64 -7.52 -0.67
N THR A 110 7.94 -6.57 0.20
CA THR A 110 8.52 -6.78 1.53
C THR A 110 7.66 -6.09 2.57
N ILE A 111 7.30 -6.79 3.64
CA ILE A 111 6.61 -6.20 4.80
C ILE A 111 7.62 -6.03 5.93
N GLU A 112 7.77 -4.81 6.42
CA GLU A 112 8.57 -4.52 7.60
C GLU A 112 7.71 -4.63 8.88
N GLY A 113 7.90 -5.72 9.63
CA GLY A 113 7.23 -6.01 10.90
C GLY A 113 6.32 -7.22 10.84
N VAL A 114 5.01 -7.00 10.98
CA VAL A 114 4.00 -8.06 11.06
C VAL A 114 3.00 -7.91 9.92
N LEU A 115 3.02 -8.81 8.96
CA LEU A 115 1.92 -8.92 7.99
C LEU A 115 0.69 -9.48 8.72
N THR A 116 -0.30 -8.65 8.99
CA THR A 116 -1.56 -9.05 9.62
C THR A 116 -2.63 -9.31 8.56
N ILE A 117 -3.26 -10.48 8.63
CA ILE A 117 -4.40 -10.86 7.77
C ILE A 117 -5.61 -11.06 8.69
N GLY A 118 -6.64 -10.25 8.49
CA GLY A 118 -7.82 -10.12 9.34
C GLY A 118 -8.95 -11.08 8.99
N ASP A 119 -10.17 -10.75 9.44
CA ASP A 119 -11.37 -11.59 9.37
C ASP A 119 -12.03 -11.52 7.99
N GLY A 120 -12.01 -12.63 7.27
CA GLY A 120 -12.52 -12.71 5.88
C GLY A 120 -11.52 -12.26 4.81
N ASP A 121 -10.36 -11.76 5.20
CA ASP A 121 -9.36 -11.24 4.27
C ASP A 121 -8.62 -12.38 3.55
N THR A 122 -8.34 -12.17 2.27
CA THR A 122 -7.47 -13.04 1.48
C THR A 122 -6.33 -12.23 0.90
N VAL A 123 -5.10 -12.64 1.20
CA VAL A 123 -3.88 -12.10 0.60
C VAL A 123 -3.33 -13.13 -0.38
N VAL A 124 -3.23 -12.75 -1.64
CA VAL A 124 -2.58 -13.56 -2.68
C VAL A 124 -1.13 -13.12 -2.82
N VAL A 125 -0.20 -14.08 -2.86
CA VAL A 125 1.21 -13.81 -3.13
C VAL A 125 1.57 -14.20 -4.56
N GLN A 126 2.23 -13.27 -5.24
CA GLN A 126 2.89 -13.45 -6.53
C GLN A 126 4.32 -12.90 -6.43
N GLY A 127 5.27 -13.45 -7.20
CA GLY A 127 6.64 -12.93 -7.21
C GLY A 127 7.42 -13.13 -5.90
N GLY A 128 6.86 -13.87 -4.94
CA GLY A 128 7.35 -14.01 -3.57
C GLY A 128 6.94 -12.87 -2.62
N ILE A 129 7.12 -13.12 -1.32
CA ILE A 129 6.94 -12.14 -0.24
C ILE A 129 8.08 -12.29 0.76
N THR A 130 8.65 -11.17 1.21
CA THR A 130 9.58 -11.14 2.36
C THR A 130 8.88 -10.49 3.54
N VAL A 131 9.00 -11.06 4.74
CA VAL A 131 8.51 -10.44 5.96
C VAL A 131 9.64 -10.39 6.98
N GLU A 132 10.13 -9.19 7.25
CA GLU A 132 11.29 -8.94 8.12
C GLU A 132 11.04 -7.79 9.09
N ASN A 133 11.72 -7.74 10.22
CA ASN A 133 11.74 -6.55 11.08
C ASN A 133 12.73 -5.51 10.52
N ALA A 134 12.65 -4.27 10.99
CA ALA A 134 13.55 -3.17 10.65
C ALA A 134 15.06 -3.47 10.75
N ASP A 135 15.43 -4.45 11.58
CA ASP A 135 16.81 -4.86 11.80
C ASP A 135 17.27 -6.01 10.86
N GLY A 136 16.42 -6.42 9.90
CA GLY A 136 16.65 -7.49 8.95
C GLY A 136 16.49 -8.89 9.53
N THR A 137 15.89 -9.02 10.72
CA THR A 137 15.53 -10.33 11.29
C THR A 137 14.17 -10.79 10.75
N PRO A 138 13.87 -12.09 10.70
CA PRO A 138 12.57 -12.56 10.24
C PRO A 138 11.40 -11.93 11.01
N GLY A 139 10.40 -11.45 10.29
CA GLY A 139 9.17 -10.86 10.81
C GLY A 139 8.11 -11.93 11.10
N THR A 140 6.84 -11.54 11.11
CA THR A 140 5.73 -12.47 11.40
C THR A 140 4.59 -12.29 10.41
N ILE A 141 4.04 -13.40 9.91
CA ILE A 141 2.74 -13.43 9.25
C ILE A 141 1.70 -13.88 10.28
N ALA A 142 0.73 -13.01 10.58
CA ALA A 142 -0.29 -13.23 11.59
C ALA A 142 -1.68 -13.33 10.94
N LEU A 143 -2.22 -14.54 10.89
CA LEU A 143 -3.60 -14.80 10.49
C LEU A 143 -4.47 -14.72 11.75
N THR A 144 -5.23 -13.64 11.90
CA THR A 144 -5.85 -13.27 13.18
C THR A 144 -7.37 -13.37 13.21
N GLY A 145 -8.03 -13.31 12.05
CA GLY A 145 -9.48 -13.43 11.91
C GLY A 145 -9.97 -14.84 11.57
N ALA A 146 -11.29 -15.06 11.59
CA ALA A 146 -11.87 -16.23 10.99
C ALA A 146 -11.77 -16.10 9.45
N ASP A 147 -11.58 -17.23 8.77
CA ASP A 147 -11.45 -17.30 7.32
C ASP A 147 -10.29 -16.47 6.70
N ALA A 148 -9.38 -15.92 7.54
CA ALA A 148 -8.14 -15.29 7.12
C ALA A 148 -7.30 -16.25 6.25
N MET A 149 -6.90 -15.81 5.06
CA MET A 149 -6.20 -16.66 4.09
C MET A 149 -4.95 -15.99 3.50
N LEU A 150 -3.85 -16.74 3.51
CA LEU A 150 -2.68 -16.46 2.68
C LEU A 150 -2.65 -17.48 1.55
N GLU A 151 -2.84 -17.04 0.31
CA GLU A 151 -2.85 -17.87 -0.88
C GLU A 151 -1.55 -17.71 -1.68
N VAL A 152 -0.95 -18.84 -2.06
CA VAL A 152 0.29 -18.90 -2.83
C VAL A 152 -0.01 -19.68 -4.11
N THR A 153 -0.04 -18.99 -5.25
CA THR A 153 -0.70 -19.51 -6.47
C THR A 153 0.22 -20.27 -7.43
N ASP A 154 1.54 -20.20 -7.26
CA ASP A 154 2.52 -20.95 -8.08
C ASP A 154 3.77 -21.37 -7.25
N SER A 155 4.98 -21.07 -7.75
CA SER A 155 6.26 -21.39 -7.10
C SER A 155 6.82 -20.13 -6.44
N GLU A 156 6.17 -19.68 -5.39
CA GLU A 156 6.57 -18.47 -4.67
C GLU A 156 7.59 -18.77 -3.57
N THR A 157 8.36 -17.75 -3.21
CA THR A 157 9.19 -17.74 -2.00
C THR A 157 8.47 -16.99 -0.88
N ILE A 158 8.58 -17.53 0.34
CA ILE A 158 8.18 -16.83 1.57
C ILE A 158 9.45 -16.80 2.42
N ASP A 159 10.01 -15.60 2.55
CA ASP A 159 11.29 -15.38 3.22
C ASP A 159 11.13 -14.58 4.53
#